data_AF-A0A2E1UV74-F1
#
_entry.id   AF-A0A2E1UV74-F1
#
_cell.length_a   1.000
_cell.length_b   1.000
_cell.length_c   1.000
_cell.angle_alpha   90.00
_cell.angle_beta   90.00
_cell.angle_gamma   90.00
#
_symmetry.space_group_name_H-M   'P 1'
#
loop_
_entity.id
_entity.type
_entity.pdbx_description
1 polymer ?
#
loop_
_entity_poly.entity_id
_entity_poly.type
_entity_poly.pdbx_seq_one_letter_code
_entity_poly.pdbx_strand_id
1 'polypeptide(L)'
;MNENITNDIKNIVKKGKETGYILISELDEIIKDLKSADQQYIRDGMEELEIQVVKTPKDYDEYKYMTGEEAIAFLQSLSDGKTKAFVRDEDKEK
;
A
#
# COMPACT_ATOMS: atom_id res chain seq x y z
N MET A 1 15.77 -15.92 -18.00
CA MET A 1 15.48 -14.90 -16.96
C MET A 1 15.93 -15.51 -15.65
N ASN A 2 16.80 -14.81 -14.89
CA ASN A 2 17.39 -15.35 -13.66
C ASN A 2 16.29 -15.69 -12.65
N GLU A 3 16.10 -16.97 -12.33
CA GLU A 3 15.14 -17.45 -11.33
C GLU A 3 15.28 -16.74 -9.97
N ASN A 4 16.47 -16.21 -9.68
CA ASN A 4 16.76 -15.41 -8.48
C ASN A 4 15.94 -14.11 -8.44
N ILE A 5 15.87 -13.34 -9.52
CA ILE A 5 15.20 -12.02 -9.53
C ILE A 5 13.71 -12.19 -9.24
N THR A 6 13.06 -13.20 -9.82
CA THR A 6 11.65 -13.48 -9.56
C THR A 6 11.39 -13.83 -8.10
N ASN A 7 12.30 -14.56 -7.45
CA ASN A 7 12.18 -14.91 -6.04
C ASN A 7 12.44 -13.68 -5.14
N ASP A 8 13.43 -12.86 -5.49
CA ASP A 8 13.75 -11.64 -4.74
C ASP A 8 12.59 -10.63 -4.78
N ILE A 9 11.97 -10.43 -5.96
CA ILE A 9 10.77 -9.60 -6.10
C ILE A 9 9.61 -10.19 -5.29
N LYS A 10 9.38 -11.51 -5.35
CA LYS A 10 8.31 -12.13 -4.54
C LYS A 10 8.52 -11.91 -3.04
N ASN A 11 9.77 -11.99 -2.57
CA ASN A 11 10.11 -11.76 -1.17
C ASN A 11 9.91 -10.30 -0.77
N ILE A 12 10.33 -9.34 -1.61
CA ILE A 12 10.14 -7.91 -1.32
C ILE A 12 8.66 -7.52 -1.33
N VAL A 13 7.86 -8.08 -2.24
CA VAL A 13 6.40 -7.88 -2.27
C VAL A 13 5.75 -8.44 -1.00
N LYS A 14 6.12 -9.65 -0.57
CA LYS A 14 5.59 -10.24 0.67
C LYS A 14 5.91 -9.36 1.87
N LYS A 15 7.17 -8.95 2.01
CA LYS A 15 7.61 -8.03 3.06
C LYS A 15 6.80 -6.74 3.02
N GLY A 16 6.68 -6.13 1.84
CA GLY A 16 5.92 -4.90 1.60
C GLY A 16 4.45 -5.00 1.96
N LYS A 17 3.80 -6.15 1.77
CA LYS A 17 2.42 -6.38 2.22
C LYS A 17 2.30 -6.52 3.74
N GLU A 18 3.32 -7.04 4.41
CA GLU A 18 3.33 -7.17 5.87
C GLU A 18 3.66 -5.83 6.56
N THR A 19 4.56 -5.03 5.96
CA THR A 19 5.03 -3.75 6.53
C THR A 19 4.29 -2.52 5.98
N GLY A 20 3.58 -2.65 4.85
CA GLY A 20 2.94 -1.55 4.12
C GLY A 20 3.87 -0.73 3.22
N TYR A 21 5.19 -0.95 3.30
CA TYR A 21 6.19 -0.24 2.49
C TYR A 21 7.42 -1.09 2.18
N ILE A 22 8.15 -0.68 1.14
CA ILE A 22 9.47 -1.19 0.77
C ILE A 22 10.45 -0.04 0.56
N LEU A 23 11.73 -0.27 0.86
CA LEU A 23 12.76 0.73 0.63
C LEU A 23 13.16 0.74 -0.85
N ILE A 24 13.25 1.93 -1.44
CA ILE A 24 13.68 2.10 -2.83
C ILE A 24 15.09 1.54 -3.05
N SER A 25 15.97 1.61 -2.04
CA SER A 25 17.32 1.04 -2.11
C SER A 25 17.27 -0.48 -2.25
N GLU A 26 16.42 -1.16 -1.46
CA GLU A 26 16.25 -2.62 -1.54
C GLU A 26 15.66 -3.02 -2.90
N LEU A 27 14.67 -2.27 -3.39
CA LEU A 27 14.06 -2.53 -4.68
C LEU A 27 15.05 -2.33 -5.83
N ASP A 28 15.77 -1.20 -5.83
CA ASP A 28 16.74 -0.84 -6.87
C ASP A 28 17.89 -1.85 -6.95
N GLU A 29 18.35 -2.40 -5.82
CA GLU A 29 19.38 -3.45 -5.83
C GLU A 29 18.92 -4.74 -6.52
N ILE A 30 17.63 -5.09 -6.41
CA ILE A 30 17.05 -6.29 -7.04
C ILE A 30 16.83 -6.07 -8.54
N ILE A 31 16.38 -4.87 -8.93
CA ILE A 31 15.98 -4.57 -10.31
C ILE A 31 17.08 -3.88 -11.13
N LYS A 32 18.26 -3.60 -10.56
CA LYS A 32 19.38 -2.90 -11.23
C LYS A 32 19.79 -3.54 -12.55
N ASP A 33 19.69 -4.87 -12.64
CA ASP A 33 20.09 -5.67 -13.80
C ASP A 33 18.99 -5.73 -14.88
N LEU A 34 17.80 -5.18 -14.60
CA LEU A 34 16.67 -5.08 -15.53
C LEU A 34 16.73 -3.79 -16.35
N LYS A 35 16.03 -3.76 -17.48
CA LYS A 35 15.91 -2.54 -18.30
C LYS A 35 15.06 -1.51 -17.57
N SER A 36 15.28 -0.22 -17.84
CA SER A 36 14.52 0.87 -17.23
C SER A 36 13.00 0.71 -17.38
N ALA A 37 12.53 0.15 -18.50
CA ALA A 37 11.11 -0.13 -18.70
C ALA A 37 10.57 -1.20 -17.73
N ASP A 38 11.32 -2.28 -17.51
CA ASP A 38 10.96 -3.34 -16.57
C ASP A 38 11.02 -2.84 -15.12
N GLN A 39 12.01 -2.00 -14.81
CA GLN A 39 12.14 -1.36 -13.49
C GLN A 39 10.92 -0.48 -13.18
N GLN A 40 10.49 0.33 -14.15
CA GLN A 40 9.30 1.17 -14.03
C GLN A 40 8.05 0.29 -13.83
N TYR A 41 7.88 -0.74 -14.66
CA TYR A 41 6.76 -1.67 -14.55
C TYR A 41 6.65 -2.32 -13.16
N ILE A 42 7.78 -2.70 -12.56
CA ILE A 42 7.80 -3.26 -11.21
C ILE A 42 7.38 -2.21 -10.17
N ARG A 43 7.90 -0.97 -10.28
CA ARG A 43 7.53 0.13 -9.37
C ARG A 43 6.05 0.47 -9.45
N ASP A 44 5.51 0.56 -10.66
CA ASP A 44 4.08 0.82 -10.88
C ASP A 44 3.23 -0.32 -10.28
N GLY A 45 3.65 -1.57 -10.46
CA GLY A 45 2.99 -2.73 -9.85
C GLY A 45 3.02 -2.74 -8.31
N MET A 46 4.02 -2.13 -7.67
CA MET A 46 4.02 -1.98 -6.20
C MET A 46 2.95 -0.99 -5.74
N GLU A 47 2.77 0.13 -6.45
CA GLU A 47 1.72 1.10 -6.15
C GLU A 47 0.32 0.50 -6.37
N GLU A 48 0.12 -0.31 -7.41
CA GLU A 48 -1.15 -1.04 -7.62
C GLU A 48 -1.46 -2.04 -6.51
N LEU A 49 -0.43 -2.55 -5.83
CA LEU A 49 -0.57 -3.46 -4.69
C LEU A 49 -0.69 -2.72 -3.35
N GLU A 50 -0.81 -1.39 -3.36
CA GLU A 50 -0.87 -0.54 -2.18
C GLU A 50 0.40 -0.66 -1.30
N ILE A 51 1.54 -0.93 -1.93
CA ILE A 51 2.85 -1.03 -1.27
C ILE A 51 3.63 0.25 -1.58
N GLN A 52 3.97 1.01 -0.54
CA GLN A 52 4.70 2.27 -0.74
C GLN A 52 6.18 2.02 -0.99
N VAL A 53 6.70 2.57 -2.09
CA VAL A 53 8.15 2.62 -2.32
C VAL A 53 8.70 3.91 -1.70
N VAL A 54 9.38 3.79 -0.57
CA VAL A 54 9.87 4.93 0.23
C VAL A 54 11.39 4.97 0.29
N LYS A 55 11.96 6.15 0.51
CA LYS A 55 13.42 6.30 0.68
C LYS A 55 13.87 5.87 2.06
N THR A 56 13.09 6.22 3.08
CA THR A 56 13.35 5.84 4.46
C THR A 56 12.06 5.36 5.12
N PRO A 57 12.14 4.56 6.20
CA PRO A 57 10.96 4.14 6.96
C PRO A 57 10.11 5.30 7.50
N LYS A 58 10.70 6.49 7.64
CA LYS A 58 10.00 7.69 8.12
C LYS A 58 9.10 8.34 7.08
N ASP A 59 9.35 8.05 5.80
CA ASP A 59 8.53 8.55 4.69
C ASP A 59 7.30 7.67 4.45
N TYR A 60 7.16 6.56 5.20
CA TYR A 60 5.98 5.70 5.14
C TYR A 60 4.78 6.38 5.80
N ASP A 61 3.68 6.45 5.06
CA ASP A 61 2.40 6.98 5.55
C ASP A 61 1.36 5.86 5.56
N GLU A 62 1.10 5.26 6.72
CA GLU A 62 0.13 4.18 6.88
C GLU A 62 -1.29 4.51 6.39
N TYR A 63 -1.61 5.80 6.22
CA TYR A 63 -2.91 6.29 5.77
C TYR A 63 -2.97 6.64 4.27
N LYS A 64 -1.86 6.53 3.52
CA LYS A 64 -1.79 6.96 2.11
C LYS A 64 -2.86 6.31 1.24
N TYR A 65 -3.18 5.04 1.51
CA TYR A 65 -4.16 4.26 0.77
C TYR A 65 -5.50 4.11 1.50
N MET A 66 -5.65 4.75 2.67
CA MET A 66 -6.91 4.71 3.41
C MET A 66 -7.99 5.48 2.63
N THR A 67 -9.11 4.81 2.36
CA THR A 67 -10.24 5.47 1.70
C THR A 67 -10.93 6.45 2.64
N GLY A 68 -11.65 7.44 2.09
CA GLY A 68 -12.42 8.39 2.90
C GLY A 68 -13.49 7.72 3.78
N GLU A 69 -14.06 6.61 3.33
CA GLU A 69 -15.00 5.80 4.13
C GLU A 69 -14.30 5.12 5.31
N GLU A 70 -13.11 4.55 5.10
CA GLU A 70 -12.30 3.93 6.17
C GLU A 70 -11.80 4.94 7.19
N ALA A 71 -11.37 6.12 6.75
CA ALA A 71 -10.96 7.21 7.64
C ALA A 71 -12.14 7.63 8.55
N ILE A 72 -13.34 7.70 7.99
CA ILE A 72 -14.55 8.05 8.76
C ILE A 72 -14.95 6.92 9.71
N ALA A 73 -14.84 5.65 9.30
CA ALA A 73 -15.07 4.51 10.18
C ALA A 73 -14.06 4.47 11.35
N PHE A 74 -12.78 4.74 11.08
CA PHE A 74 -11.74 4.86 12.09
C PHE A 74 -12.05 5.98 13.10
N LEU A 75 -12.38 7.18 12.62
CA LEU A 75 -12.78 8.30 13.49
C LEU A 75 -14.05 8.00 14.30
N GLN A 76 -15.02 7.30 13.72
CA GLN A 76 -16.22 6.85 14.42
C GLN A 76 -15.93 5.78 15.47
N SER A 77 -14.94 4.92 15.26
CA SER A 77 -14.51 3.93 16.25
C SER A 77 -13.86 4.55 17.49
N LEU A 78 -13.25 5.72 17.33
CA LEU A 78 -12.63 6.50 18.41
C LEU A 78 -13.64 7.40 19.14
N SER A 79 -14.77 7.71 18.50
CA SER A 79 -15.89 8.44 19.09
C SER A 79 -16.84 7.45 19.77
N ASP A 80 -17.49 7.86 20.85
CA ASP A 80 -18.26 7.06 21.83
C ASP A 80 -19.55 6.37 21.29
N GLY A 81 -19.51 5.79 20.08
CA GLY A 81 -20.58 4.99 19.46
C GLY A 81 -21.87 5.75 19.10
N LYS A 82 -22.00 7.03 19.45
CA LYS A 82 -23.27 7.76 19.42
C LYS A 82 -23.53 8.61 18.17
N THR A 83 -22.52 8.85 17.33
CA THR A 83 -22.68 9.70 16.12
C THR A 83 -22.06 9.03 14.90
N LYS A 84 -22.92 8.59 13.97
CA LYS A 84 -22.52 8.16 12.64
C LYS A 84 -22.49 9.40 11.73
N ALA A 85 -21.37 9.65 11.06
CA ALA A 85 -21.22 10.74 10.10
C ALA A 85 -21.82 10.40 8.72
N PHE A 86 -21.97 9.10 8.41
CA PHE A 86 -22.73 8.62 7.26
C PHE A 86 -24.02 7.96 7.73
N VAL A 87 -25.14 8.58 7.38
CA VAL A 87 -26.43 7.89 7.34
C VAL A 87 -26.54 7.35 5.92
N ARG A 88 -26.44 6.04 5.72
CA ARG A 88 -26.90 5.43 4.47
C ARG A 88 -28.42 5.62 4.45
N ASP A 89 -28.96 6.26 3.42
CA ASP A 89 -30.40 6.46 3.17
C ASP A 89 -31.12 5.12 2.85
N GLU A 90 -30.84 4.03 3.58
CA GLU A 90 -31.56 2.75 3.44
C GLU A 90 -32.69 2.58 4.47
N ASP A 91 -32.89 3.54 5.39
CA ASP A 91 -33.95 3.50 6.43
C ASP A 91 -35.16 4.40 6.12
N LYS A 92 -35.39 4.74 4.84
CA LYS A 92 -36.57 5.50 4.38
C LYS A 92 -37.47 4.71 3.43
N GLU A 93 -37.70 3.43 3.70
CA GLU A 93 -38.89 2.75 3.18
C GLU A 93 -39.58 1.98 4.30
N LYS A 94 -40.58 2.64 4.91
CA LYS A 94 -41.68 2.00 5.64
C LYS A 94 -42.99 2.60 5.17
#